data_AF-A0A7S0VVW5-F1
#
_entry.id   AF-A0A7S0VVW5-F1
#
_cell.length_a   1.000
_cell.length_b   1.000
_cell.length_c   1.000
_cell.angle_alpha   90.00
_cell.angle_beta   90.00
_cell.angle_gamma   90.00
#
_symmetry.space_group_name_H-M   'P 1'
#
loop_
_entity.id
_entity.type
_entity.pdbx_description
1 polymer ?
#
loop_
_entity_poly.entity_id
_entity_poly.type
_entity_poly.pdbx_seq_one_letter_code
_entity_poly.pdbx_strand_id
1 'polypeptide(L)'
;VIFTIVFLVELLVNVACHGSEFYSNSWNLFDLTVVTTSLVSLASDNIPGINVLRLLRAFRVLRLFGRLGAQRRIINAISSSALPVVNALIIVLLVMCIYAIMGVEFFGKPVEQGGFGAIEFDRFSDALFTMFQVATFEGWA
;
A
#
# COMPACT_ATOMS: atom_id res chain seq x y z
N VAL A 1 11.93 23.79 6.95
CA VAL A 1 12.06 23.99 8.42
C VAL A 1 10.86 24.73 8.99
N ILE A 2 10.53 25.94 8.50
CA ILE A 2 9.38 26.75 8.97
C ILE A 2 8.08 25.95 9.01
N PHE A 3 7.69 25.30 7.91
CA PHE A 3 6.50 24.45 7.86
C PHE A 3 6.51 23.35 8.94
N THR A 4 7.64 22.66 9.14
CA THR A 4 7.76 21.60 10.16
C THR A 4 7.54 22.15 11.57
N ILE A 5 8.05 23.34 11.88
CA ILE A 5 7.88 23.98 13.19
C ILE A 5 6.41 24.37 13.41
N VAL A 6 5.76 24.97 12.41
CA VAL A 6 4.33 25.32 12.49
C VAL A 6 3.48 24.07 12.74
N PHE A 7 3.75 22.96 12.04
CA PHE A 7 3.01 21.70 12.25
C PHE A 7 3.33 21.05 13.59
N LEU A 8 4.55 21.18 14.08
CA LEU A 8 4.90 20.70 15.41
C LEU A 8 4.14 21.47 16.50
N VAL A 9 4.01 22.80 16.36
CA VAL A 9 3.21 23.61 17.29
C VAL A 9 1.72 23.26 17.19
N GLU A 10 1.17 23.15 15.97
CA GLU A 10 -0.23 22.72 15.74
C GLU A 10 -0.51 21.34 16.38
N LEU A 11 0.42 20.39 16.25
CA LEU A 11 0.32 19.06 16.86
C LEU A 11 0.33 19.14 18.39
N LEU A 12 1.26 19.89 18.98
CA LEU A 12 1.38 20.03 20.44
C LEU A 12 0.12 20.67 21.05
N VAL A 13 -0.44 21.69 20.39
CA VAL A 13 -1.70 22.31 20.80
C VAL A 13 -2.85 21.30 20.72
N ASN A 14 -2.94 20.52 19.64
CA ASN A 14 -3.97 19.49 19.51
C ASN A 14 -3.87 18.39 20.57
N VAL A 15 -2.66 17.94 20.89
CA VAL A 15 -2.40 16.97 21.96
C VAL A 15 -2.79 17.55 23.32
N ALA A 16 -2.44 18.81 23.59
CA ALA A 16 -2.79 19.48 24.85
C ALA A 16 -4.30 19.67 25.03
N CYS A 17 -5.04 19.97 23.96
CA CYS A 17 -6.49 20.15 24.02
C CYS A 17 -7.27 18.82 24.10
N HIS A 18 -6.88 17.79 23.36
CA HIS A 18 -7.65 16.53 23.28
C HIS A 18 -7.14 15.43 24.22
N GLY A 19 -5.94 15.56 24.81
CA GLY A 19 -5.42 14.63 25.80
C GLY A 19 -5.41 13.18 25.32
N SER A 20 -6.09 12.28 26.03
CA SER A 20 -6.16 10.84 25.72
C SER A 20 -7.01 10.53 24.48
N GLU A 21 -8.02 11.35 24.15
CA GLU A 21 -8.84 11.17 22.94
C GLU A 21 -8.03 11.41 21.65
N PHE A 22 -6.89 12.10 21.76
CA PHE A 22 -5.96 12.30 20.64
C PHE A 22 -5.53 10.96 20.00
N TYR A 23 -5.27 9.93 20.83
CA TYR A 23 -4.81 8.62 20.36
C TYR A 23 -5.91 7.76 19.76
N SER A 24 -7.18 8.07 20.01
CA SER A 24 -8.31 7.34 19.43
C SER A 24 -8.60 7.79 17.98
N ASN A 25 -8.28 9.04 17.65
CA ASN A 25 -8.51 9.58 16.31
C ASN A 25 -7.37 9.22 15.35
N SER A 26 -7.64 8.34 14.38
CA SER A 26 -6.66 7.87 13.40
C SER A 26 -6.03 9.00 12.58
N TRP A 27 -6.74 10.11 12.35
CA TRP A 27 -6.20 11.26 11.62
C TRP A 27 -5.17 12.06 12.41
N ASN A 28 -5.36 12.14 13.73
CA ASN A 28 -4.43 12.80 14.62
C ASN A 28 -3.15 11.97 14.80
N LEU A 29 -3.30 10.64 14.88
CA LEU A 29 -2.17 9.72 14.88
C LEU A 29 -1.37 9.78 13.57
N PHE A 30 -2.06 9.91 12.43
CA PHE A 30 -1.41 10.12 11.14
C PHE A 30 -0.61 11.43 11.08
N ASP A 31 -1.16 12.54 11.59
CA ASP A 31 -0.42 13.81 11.63
C ASP A 31 0.83 13.70 12.53
N LEU A 32 0.73 12.98 13.65
CA LEU A 32 1.87 12.70 14.53
C LEU A 32 3.00 11.96 13.80
N THR A 33 2.68 10.90 13.06
CA THR A 33 3.72 10.13 12.33
C THR A 33 4.40 10.97 11.24
N VAL A 34 3.65 11.85 10.57
CA VAL A 34 4.22 12.75 9.54
C VAL A 34 5.15 13.80 10.15
N VAL A 35 4.78 14.36 11.30
CA VAL A 35 5.60 15.35 12.02
C VAL A 35 6.87 14.72 12.58
N THR A 36 6.80 13.54 13.20
CA THR A 36 7.98 12.83 13.74
C THR A 36 8.96 12.45 12.63
N THR A 37 8.46 11.91 11.52
CA THR A 37 9.29 11.57 10.35
C THR A 37 9.97 12.82 9.76
N SER A 38 9.26 13.95 9.75
CA SER A 38 9.80 15.23 9.29
C SER A 38 10.88 15.81 10.21
N LEU A 39 10.76 15.57 11.51
CA LEU A 39 11.74 15.98 12.51
C LEU A 39 13.01 15.13 12.43
N VAL A 40 12.85 13.80 12.34
CA VAL A 40 13.97 12.86 12.14
C VAL A 40 14.72 13.20 10.86
N SER A 41 14.01 13.40 9.73
CA SER A 41 14.65 13.79 8.47
C SER A 41 15.44 15.10 8.55
N LEU A 42 15.10 16.02 9.46
CA LEU A 42 15.84 17.28 9.62
C LEU A 42 17.06 17.11 10.52
N ALA A 43 16.96 16.25 11.54
CA ALA A 43 18.03 16.00 12.50
C ALA A 43 19.21 15.19 11.92
N SER A 44 19.02 14.53 10.78
CA SER A 44 19.93 13.49 10.31
C SER A 44 20.24 13.59 8.82
N ASP A 45 20.48 14.81 8.34
CA ASP A 45 20.74 15.08 6.92
C ASP A 45 22.05 14.47 6.38
N ASN A 46 22.93 13.96 7.26
CA ASN A 46 24.26 13.43 6.93
C ASN A 46 24.46 11.91 7.16
N ILE A 47 23.41 11.14 7.49
CA ILE A 47 23.54 9.69 7.73
C ILE A 47 23.12 8.88 6.49
N PRO A 48 23.96 7.96 5.97
CA PRO A 48 23.59 7.07 4.87
C PRO A 48 22.44 6.13 5.28
N GLY A 49 21.38 6.06 4.47
CA GLY A 49 20.16 5.28 4.74
C GLY A 49 18.89 6.15 4.89
N ILE A 50 19.06 7.45 5.14
CA ILE A 50 17.95 8.40 5.39
C ILE A 50 17.29 8.89 4.10
N ASN A 51 17.84 8.51 2.94
CA ASN A 51 17.22 8.75 1.64
C ASN A 51 15.81 8.17 1.54
N VAL A 52 15.52 7.04 2.19
CA VAL A 52 14.16 6.46 2.24
C VAL A 52 13.20 7.34 3.06
N LEU A 53 13.66 7.97 4.15
CA LEU A 53 12.84 8.91 4.93
C LEU A 53 12.49 10.17 4.12
N ARG A 54 13.26 10.51 3.07
CA ARG A 54 12.90 11.58 2.13
C ARG A 54 11.69 11.21 1.29
N LEU A 55 11.50 9.92 0.94
CA LEU A 55 10.30 9.43 0.25
C LEU A 55 9.06 9.59 1.13
N LEU A 56 9.20 9.49 2.45
CA LEU A 56 8.10 9.69 3.38
C LEU A 56 7.53 11.13 3.36
N ARG A 57 8.22 12.09 2.72
CA ARG A 57 7.65 13.44 2.47
C ARG A 57 6.39 13.38 1.60
N ALA A 58 6.21 12.34 0.76
CA ALA A 58 4.99 12.12 0.00
C ALA A 58 3.76 11.96 0.92
N PHE A 59 3.91 11.39 2.12
CA PHE A 59 2.84 11.28 3.10
C PHE A 59 2.32 12.64 3.60
N ARG A 60 3.11 13.72 3.47
CA ARG A 60 2.61 15.07 3.78
C ARG A 60 1.47 15.49 2.85
N VAL A 61 1.45 15.01 1.61
CA VAL A 61 0.31 15.26 0.71
C VAL A 61 -0.92 14.52 1.23
N LEU A 62 -0.73 13.30 1.76
CA LEU A 62 -1.83 12.51 2.28
C LEU A 62 -2.56 13.16 3.47
N ARG A 63 -1.88 14.02 4.23
CA ARG A 63 -2.53 14.78 5.33
C ARG A 63 -3.65 15.71 4.83
N LEU A 64 -3.58 16.17 3.58
CA LEU A 64 -4.64 17.02 3.02
C LEU A 64 -5.96 16.25 2.93
N PHE A 65 -5.91 14.94 2.69
CA PHE A 65 -7.10 14.10 2.70
C PHE A 65 -7.74 14.04 4.09
N GLY A 66 -6.94 14.16 5.16
CA GLY A 66 -7.44 14.32 6.51
C GLY A 66 -8.06 15.69 6.74
N ARG A 67 -7.50 16.78 6.21
CA ARG A 67 -8.06 18.11 6.45
C ARG A 67 -9.35 18.38 5.68
N LEU A 68 -9.56 17.68 4.56
CA LEU A 68 -10.74 17.81 3.71
C LEU A 68 -11.83 16.81 4.10
N GLY A 69 -12.95 17.30 4.64
CA GLY A 69 -14.08 16.46 5.06
C GLY A 69 -14.64 15.56 3.96
N ALA A 70 -14.65 16.02 2.69
CA ALA A 70 -15.06 15.22 1.54
C ALA A 70 -14.15 14.00 1.32
N GLN A 71 -12.84 14.18 1.47
CA GLN A 71 -11.84 13.12 1.28
C GLN A 71 -11.85 12.12 2.43
N ARG A 72 -12.01 12.60 3.67
CA ARG A 72 -12.24 11.73 4.84
C ARG A 72 -13.42 10.78 4.64
N ARG A 73 -14.53 11.26 4.06
CA ARG A 73 -15.71 10.42 3.80
C ARG A 73 -15.41 9.29 2.83
N ILE A 74 -14.68 9.57 1.75
CA ILE A 74 -14.28 8.57 0.76
C ILE A 74 -13.39 7.51 1.41
N ILE A 75 -12.39 7.95 2.18
CA ILE A 75 -11.47 7.03 2.87
C ILE A 75 -12.21 6.17 3.89
N ASN A 76 -13.10 6.75 4.69
CA ASN A 76 -13.91 5.99 5.64
C ASN A 76 -14.85 4.98 4.92
N ALA A 77 -15.41 5.35 3.77
CA ALA A 77 -16.21 4.44 2.96
C ALA A 77 -15.38 3.26 2.45
N ILE A 78 -14.19 3.53 1.89
CA ILE A 78 -13.26 2.49 1.45
C ILE A 78 -12.84 1.59 2.62
N SER A 79 -12.47 2.17 3.76
CA SER A 79 -12.09 1.43 4.95
C SER A 79 -13.23 0.55 5.48
N SER A 80 -14.48 1.00 5.39
CA SER A 80 -15.64 0.22 5.80
C SER A 80 -15.88 -1.01 4.90
N SER A 81 -15.55 -0.89 3.62
CA SER A 81 -15.66 -1.99 2.64
C SER A 81 -14.39 -2.83 2.53
N ALA A 82 -13.29 -2.42 3.18
CA ALA A 82 -11.99 -3.09 3.04
C ALA A 82 -12.04 -4.55 3.51
N LEU A 83 -12.70 -4.84 4.63
CA LEU A 83 -12.76 -6.20 5.18
C LEU A 83 -13.56 -7.16 4.26
N PRO A 84 -14.79 -6.82 3.80
CA PRO A 84 -15.49 -7.61 2.79
C PRO A 84 -14.70 -7.81 1.49
N VAL A 85 -14.01 -6.77 1.01
CA VAL A 85 -13.20 -6.84 -0.22
C VAL A 85 -12.04 -7.80 -0.04
N VAL A 86 -11.35 -7.78 1.11
CA VAL A 86 -10.27 -8.73 1.41
C VAL A 86 -10.78 -10.17 1.41
N ASN A 87 -11.95 -10.44 1.98
CA ASN A 87 -12.55 -11.77 1.94
C ASN A 87 -12.81 -12.25 0.50
N ALA A 88 -13.34 -11.36 -0.36
CA ALA A 88 -13.54 -11.68 -1.77
C ALA A 88 -12.21 -11.90 -2.51
N LEU A 89 -11.20 -11.06 -2.24
CA LEU A 89 -9.84 -11.20 -2.81
C LEU A 89 -9.20 -12.53 -2.42
N ILE A 90 -9.40 -13.03 -1.21
CA ILE A 90 -8.89 -14.34 -0.79
C ILE A 90 -9.51 -15.46 -1.64
N ILE A 91 -10.82 -15.40 -1.91
CA ILE A 91 -11.49 -16.39 -2.75
C ILE A 91 -10.93 -16.35 -4.18
N VAL A 92 -10.81 -15.15 -4.76
CA VAL A 92 -10.25 -14.97 -6.11
C VAL A 92 -8.80 -15.46 -6.17
N LEU A 93 -8.00 -15.16 -5.16
CA LEU A 93 -6.62 -15.63 -5.04
C LEU A 93 -6.55 -17.16 -4.98
N LEU A 94 -7.41 -17.81 -4.20
CA LEU A 94 -7.46 -19.27 -4.11
C LEU A 94 -7.78 -19.89 -5.48
N VAL A 95 -8.78 -19.35 -6.17
CA VAL A 95 -9.14 -19.78 -7.52
C VAL A 95 -7.97 -19.61 -8.49
N MET A 96 -7.30 -18.44 -8.48
CA MET A 96 -6.10 -18.21 -9.28
C MET A 96 -4.98 -19.22 -8.98
N CYS A 97 -4.75 -19.57 -7.71
CA CYS A 97 -3.76 -20.58 -7.33
C CYS A 97 -4.08 -21.96 -7.90
N ILE A 98 -5.35 -22.40 -7.87
CA ILE A 98 -5.75 -23.69 -8.46
C ILE A 98 -5.47 -23.70 -9.97
N TYR A 99 -5.87 -22.64 -10.68
CA TYR A 99 -5.61 -22.53 -12.12
C TYR A 99 -4.13 -22.39 -12.46
N ALA A 100 -3.33 -21.71 -11.62
CA ALA A 100 -1.89 -21.62 -11.80
C ALA A 100 -1.21 -22.99 -11.69
N ILE A 101 -1.59 -23.82 -10.69
CA ILE A 101 -1.05 -25.19 -10.54
C ILE A 101 -1.41 -26.05 -11.76
N MET A 102 -2.68 -26.01 -12.19
CA MET A 102 -3.10 -26.71 -13.42
C MET A 102 -2.33 -26.20 -14.65
N GLY A 103 -2.08 -24.89 -14.72
CA GLY A 103 -1.33 -24.27 -15.80
C GLY A 103 0.11 -24.80 -15.90
N VAL A 104 0.81 -24.92 -14.78
CA VAL A 104 2.17 -25.48 -14.72
C VAL A 104 2.17 -26.95 -15.16
N GLU A 105 1.25 -27.77 -14.65
CA GLU A 105 1.16 -29.20 -14.99
C GLU A 105 0.84 -29.43 -16.48
N PHE A 106 -0.04 -28.63 -17.06
CA PHE A 106 -0.46 -28.82 -18.46
C PHE A 106 0.44 -28.10 -19.48
N PHE A 107 0.93 -26.90 -19.17
CA PHE A 107 1.58 -26.00 -20.12
C PHE A 107 3.05 -25.68 -19.79
N GLY A 108 3.56 -26.05 -18.61
CA GLY A 108 4.94 -25.78 -18.18
C GLY A 108 6.02 -26.63 -18.86
N LYS A 109 5.73 -27.25 -20.00
CA LYS A 109 6.73 -28.03 -20.74
C LYS A 109 7.73 -27.09 -21.42
N PRO A 110 9.05 -27.38 -21.37
CA PRO A 110 10.06 -26.56 -22.03
C PRO A 110 9.84 -26.43 -23.55
N VAL A 111 10.24 -25.29 -24.12
CA VAL A 111 10.13 -24.99 -25.58
C VAL A 111 10.78 -26.08 -26.44
N GLU A 112 11.86 -26.70 -25.96
CA GLU A 112 12.55 -27.80 -26.66
C GLU A 112 11.67 -29.05 -26.87
N GLN A 113 10.60 -29.19 -26.08
CA GLN A 113 9.61 -30.28 -26.20
C GLN A 113 8.34 -29.85 -26.96
N GLY A 114 8.35 -28.69 -27.63
CA GLY A 114 7.18 -28.13 -28.32
C GLY A 114 6.16 -27.46 -27.39
N GLY A 115 6.58 -27.08 -26.18
CA GLY A 115 5.74 -26.40 -25.19
C GLY A 115 5.47 -24.94 -25.57
N PHE A 116 4.19 -24.58 -25.67
CA PHE A 116 3.73 -23.23 -26.04
C PHE A 116 3.70 -22.23 -24.87
N GLY A 117 3.88 -22.68 -23.62
CA GLY A 117 3.74 -21.85 -22.41
C GLY A 117 4.95 -21.92 -21.46
N ALA A 118 6.14 -22.16 -22.02
CA ALA A 118 7.34 -22.43 -21.23
C ALA A 118 7.89 -21.23 -20.45
N ILE A 119 7.42 -20.00 -20.70
CA ILE A 119 7.83 -18.80 -19.95
C ILE A 119 6.74 -18.42 -18.95
N GLU A 120 5.49 -18.57 -19.35
CA GLU A 120 4.28 -18.20 -18.61
C GLU A 120 3.92 -19.23 -17.53
N PHE A 121 4.26 -20.51 -17.76
CA PHE A 121 3.89 -21.64 -16.90
C PHE A 121 5.09 -22.47 -16.42
N ASP A 122 6.32 -21.95 -16.49
CA ASP A 122 7.52 -22.65 -15.97
C ASP A 122 7.44 -22.89 -14.46
N ARG A 123 7.11 -21.83 -13.71
CA ARG A 123 7.04 -21.84 -12.25
C ARG A 123 5.67 -21.42 -11.78
N PHE A 124 5.33 -21.85 -10.57
CA PHE A 124 4.10 -21.45 -9.92
C PHE A 124 3.96 -19.91 -9.79
N SER A 125 5.03 -19.18 -9.51
CA SER A 125 5.00 -17.70 -9.43
C SER A 125 4.62 -17.06 -10.75
N ASP A 126 5.12 -17.61 -11.85
CA ASP A 126 4.98 -17.05 -13.19
C ASP A 126 3.58 -17.40 -13.72
N ALA A 127 3.12 -18.62 -13.44
CA ALA A 127 1.75 -19.04 -13.69
C ALA A 127 0.73 -18.22 -12.87
N LEU A 128 1.04 -17.90 -11.61
CA LEU A 128 0.18 -17.09 -10.75
C LEU A 128 0.10 -15.64 -11.27
N PHE A 129 1.21 -15.06 -11.72
CA PHE A 129 1.22 -13.74 -12.34
C PHE A 129 0.45 -13.73 -13.66
N THR A 130 0.60 -14.76 -14.48
CA THR A 130 -0.18 -14.94 -15.71
C THR A 130 -1.68 -15.04 -15.41
N MET A 131 -2.08 -15.81 -14.39
CA MET A 131 -3.48 -15.86 -13.95
C MET A 131 -4.00 -14.50 -13.44
N PHE A 132 -3.15 -13.73 -12.77
CA PHE A 132 -3.48 -12.36 -12.37
C PHE A 132 -3.71 -11.45 -13.58
N GLN A 133 -2.83 -11.49 -14.59
CA GLN A 133 -2.99 -10.73 -15.84
C GLN A 133 -4.30 -11.09 -16.56
N VAL A 134 -4.59 -12.39 -16.68
CA VAL A 134 -5.85 -12.89 -17.26
C VAL A 134 -7.07 -12.40 -16.46
N ALA A 135 -7.01 -12.43 -15.12
CA ALA A 135 -8.09 -11.94 -14.26
C ALA A 135 -8.33 -10.42 -14.40
N THR A 136 -7.29 -9.65 -14.70
CA THR A 136 -7.39 -8.22 -15.01
C THR A 136 -7.69 -7.93 -16.49
N PHE A 137 -7.88 -8.98 -17.30
CA PHE A 137 -8.07 -8.91 -18.76
C PHE A 137 -6.90 -8.25 -19.52
N GLU A 138 -5.70 -8.29 -18.97
CA GLU A 138 -4.48 -7.89 -19.68
C GLU A 138 -3.77 -9.12 -20.26
N GLY A 139 -3.22 -9.02 -21.47
CA GLY A 139 -2.32 -10.04 -22.03
C GLY A 139 -2.95 -11.39 -22.38
N TRP A 140 -4.25 -11.44 -22.71
CA TRP A 140 -4.96 -12.68 -23.07
C TRP A 140 -4.77 -13.14 -24.52
N ALA A 141 -3.98 -12.42 -25.32
CA ALA A 141 -3.76 -12.64 -26.76
C ALA A 141 -2.27 -12.73 -27.10
#